data_AF-A0A5B0EPV7-F1
#
_entry.id   AF-A0A5B0EPV7-F1
#
_cell.length_a   1.000
_cell.length_b   1.000
_cell.length_c   1.000
_cell.angle_alpha   90.00
_cell.angle_beta   90.00
_cell.angle_gamma   90.00
#
_symmetry.space_group_name_H-M   'P 1'
#
loop_
_entity.id
_entity.type
_entity.pdbx_description
1 polymer ?
#
loop_
_entity_poly.entity_id
_entity_poly.type
_entity_poly.pdbx_seq_one_letter_code
_entity_poly.pdbx_strand_id
1 'polypeptide(L)'
;MSIIRTYRRDDAGTLLFREAWFTSYEGEEVGQFVVNHGTVGNLSKTETAKDVNEATAEGLLAAFGEACIEDGFAAITDADQGWVIVQYALKTAEGTDRDRYLESTAKEALTGHLAWRGLGTVESSDFAPRKLNIRILSPEPKKAVAAIKTCLRGAKLDFTKLSIATAPFEDVNKLRQAYPLPAKTPFTLE
;
A
#
# COMPACT_ATOMS: atom_id res chain seq x y z
N MET A 1 -2.26 10.62 -14.30
CA MET A 1 -3.06 9.54 -13.68
C MET A 1 -3.91 10.17 -12.59
N SER A 2 -5.23 10.06 -12.71
CA SER A 2 -6.20 10.55 -11.73
C SER A 2 -6.76 9.35 -10.96
N ILE A 3 -6.84 9.44 -9.63
CA ILE A 3 -7.28 8.36 -8.75
C ILE A 3 -8.20 8.91 -7.64
N ILE A 4 -9.29 8.19 -7.37
CA ILE A 4 -10.16 8.41 -6.22
C ILE A 4 -10.13 7.13 -5.40
N ARG A 5 -9.78 7.23 -4.11
CA ARG A 5 -9.83 6.11 -3.16
C ARG A 5 -10.64 6.52 -1.94
N THR A 6 -11.61 5.71 -1.60
CA THR A 6 -12.55 5.98 -0.50
C THR A 6 -12.79 4.75 0.35
N TYR A 7 -13.20 4.98 1.59
CA TYR A 7 -13.38 3.97 2.61
C TYR A 7 -14.68 4.18 3.37
N ARG A 8 -15.20 3.09 3.92
CA ARG A 8 -16.36 3.09 4.82
C ARG A 8 -16.28 1.90 5.75
N ARG A 9 -16.67 2.07 7.01
CA ARG A 9 -16.93 0.93 7.91
C ARG A 9 -18.39 0.51 7.77
N ASP A 10 -18.63 -0.79 7.61
CA ASP A 10 -19.98 -1.34 7.70
C ASP A 10 -20.45 -1.47 9.16
N ASP A 11 -21.68 -1.95 9.35
CA ASP A 11 -22.30 -2.11 10.67
C ASP A 11 -21.54 -3.09 11.59
N ALA A 12 -20.72 -3.97 11.02
CA ALA A 12 -19.86 -4.88 11.77
C ALA A 12 -18.47 -4.28 12.07
N GLY A 13 -18.22 -3.02 11.69
CA GLY A 13 -16.95 -2.33 11.83
C GLY A 13 -15.89 -2.75 10.79
N THR A 14 -16.27 -3.55 9.80
CA THR A 14 -15.37 -4.00 8.74
C THR A 14 -15.10 -2.85 7.79
N LEU A 15 -13.81 -2.55 7.58
CA LEU A 15 -13.42 -1.54 6.61
C LEU A 15 -13.56 -2.07 5.18
N LEU A 16 -14.37 -1.36 4.39
CA LEU A 16 -14.56 -1.53 2.96
C LEU A 16 -13.81 -0.42 2.22
N PHE A 17 -13.39 -0.68 1.00
CA PHE A 17 -12.83 0.33 0.11
C PHE A 17 -13.46 0.30 -1.27
N ARG A 18 -13.43 1.46 -1.92
CA ARG A 18 -13.67 1.63 -3.34
C ARG A 18 -12.56 2.52 -3.89
N GLU A 19 -12.10 2.20 -5.09
CA GLU A 19 -11.08 2.95 -5.79
C GLU A 19 -11.41 2.99 -7.27
N ALA A 20 -11.24 4.13 -7.90
CA ALA A 20 -11.28 4.27 -9.34
C ALA A 20 -10.06 5.05 -9.82
N TRP A 21 -9.49 4.65 -10.95
CA TRP A 21 -8.40 5.38 -11.59
C TRP A 21 -8.43 5.25 -13.11
N PHE A 22 -7.79 6.22 -13.75
CA PHE A 22 -7.60 6.27 -15.20
C PHE A 22 -6.13 6.48 -15.55
N THR A 23 -5.67 5.73 -16.56
CA THR A 23 -4.37 5.94 -17.21
C THR A 23 -4.52 5.81 -18.72
N SER A 24 -3.92 6.73 -19.47
CA SER A 24 -3.75 6.61 -20.93
C SER A 24 -2.76 5.50 -21.28
N TYR A 25 -2.92 4.92 -22.47
CA TYR A 25 -1.88 4.08 -23.06
C TYR A 25 -0.77 4.95 -23.64
N GLU A 26 0.45 4.43 -23.65
CA GLU A 26 1.62 5.19 -24.12
C GLU A 26 1.48 5.52 -25.61
N GLY A 27 1.42 6.82 -25.92
CA GLY A 27 1.28 7.32 -27.29
C GLY A 27 -0.14 7.32 -27.85
N GLU A 28 -1.17 7.05 -27.04
CA GLU A 28 -2.57 7.05 -27.46
C GLU A 28 -3.42 8.09 -26.72
N GLU A 29 -4.49 8.56 -27.35
CA GLU A 29 -5.49 9.46 -26.75
C GLU A 29 -6.54 8.72 -25.90
N VAL A 30 -6.41 7.39 -25.82
CA VAL A 30 -7.29 6.52 -25.05
C VAL A 30 -6.49 5.75 -24.00
N GLY A 31 -7.21 5.16 -23.06
CA GLY A 31 -6.63 4.44 -21.95
C GLY A 31 -7.57 3.44 -21.32
N GLN A 32 -7.24 3.05 -20.10
CA GLN A 32 -8.07 2.18 -19.27
C GLN A 32 -8.59 2.92 -18.05
N PHE A 33 -9.88 2.74 -17.78
CA PHE A 33 -10.55 3.12 -16.55
C PHE A 33 -10.81 1.87 -15.72
N VAL A 34 -10.39 1.87 -14.47
CA VAL A 34 -10.47 0.70 -13.58
C VAL A 34 -11.18 1.08 -12.30
N VAL A 35 -12.09 0.21 -11.86
CA VAL A 35 -12.77 0.31 -10.56
C VAL A 35 -12.43 -0.92 -9.73
N ASN A 36 -11.93 -0.71 -8.52
CA ASN A 36 -11.63 -1.71 -7.52
C ASN A 36 -12.53 -1.51 -6.30
N HIS A 37 -13.12 -2.59 -5.79
CA HIS A 37 -13.88 -2.51 -4.55
C HIS A 37 -13.87 -3.82 -3.76
N GLY A 38 -14.05 -3.71 -2.44
CA GLY A 38 -14.18 -4.87 -1.58
C GLY A 38 -13.84 -4.61 -0.12
N THR A 39 -13.66 -5.69 0.63
CA THR A 39 -13.21 -5.64 2.03
C THR A 39 -11.71 -5.38 2.09
N VAL A 40 -11.28 -4.40 2.89
CA VAL A 40 -9.86 -4.09 3.08
C VAL A 40 -9.11 -5.30 3.63
N GLY A 41 -8.03 -5.66 2.93
CA GLY A 41 -7.19 -6.83 3.20
C GLY A 41 -7.48 -8.03 2.30
N ASN A 42 -8.63 -8.07 1.64
CA ASN A 42 -8.99 -9.10 0.66
C ASN A 42 -8.72 -8.61 -0.76
N LEU A 43 -8.49 -9.53 -1.70
CA LEU A 43 -8.38 -9.18 -3.11
C LEU A 43 -9.69 -8.53 -3.58
N SER A 44 -9.60 -7.37 -4.23
CA SER A 44 -10.76 -6.65 -4.75
C SER A 44 -11.48 -7.40 -5.85
N LYS A 45 -12.75 -7.03 -6.04
CA LYS A 45 -13.42 -7.16 -7.33
C LYS A 45 -12.99 -6.00 -8.20
N THR A 46 -12.74 -6.29 -9.48
CA THR A 46 -12.20 -5.33 -10.44
C THR A 46 -13.07 -5.30 -11.68
N GLU A 47 -13.45 -4.10 -12.07
CA GLU A 47 -14.14 -3.81 -13.33
C GLU A 47 -13.23 -2.89 -14.16
N THR A 48 -13.23 -3.09 -15.48
CA THR A 48 -12.33 -2.35 -16.38
C THR A 48 -13.06 -2.00 -17.67
N ALA A 49 -12.98 -0.72 -18.03
CA ALA A 49 -13.35 -0.21 -19.34
C ALA A 49 -12.06 0.17 -20.08
N LYS A 50 -11.91 -0.34 -21.31
CA LYS A 50 -10.77 -0.03 -22.19
C LYS A 50 -11.17 1.03 -23.21
N ASP A 51 -10.16 1.61 -23.84
CA ASP A 51 -10.28 2.56 -24.93
C ASP A 51 -11.11 3.80 -24.54
N VAL A 52 -10.98 4.20 -23.27
CA VAL A 52 -11.66 5.35 -22.68
C VAL A 52 -10.79 6.59 -22.91
N ASN A 53 -11.35 7.65 -23.48
CA ASN A 53 -10.64 8.93 -23.61
C ASN A 53 -10.69 9.73 -22.30
N GLU A 54 -9.84 10.75 -22.19
CA GLU A 54 -9.68 11.54 -20.96
C GLU A 54 -10.98 12.23 -20.51
N ALA A 55 -11.73 12.85 -21.43
CA ALA A 55 -13.00 13.52 -21.11
C ALA A 55 -14.05 12.54 -20.56
N THR A 56 -14.13 11.32 -21.11
CA THR A 56 -15.03 10.28 -20.61
C THR A 56 -14.55 9.79 -19.24
N ALA A 57 -13.24 9.61 -19.06
CA ALA A 57 -12.67 9.19 -17.78
C ALA A 57 -12.93 10.19 -16.66
N GLU A 58 -12.85 11.50 -16.94
CA GLU A 58 -13.21 12.55 -15.97
C GLU A 58 -14.66 12.44 -15.53
N GLY A 59 -15.60 12.27 -16.47
CA GLY A 59 -17.02 12.07 -16.17
C GLY A 59 -17.27 10.80 -15.34
N LEU A 60 -16.58 9.70 -15.66
CA LEU A 60 -16.65 8.45 -14.91
C LEU A 60 -16.08 8.59 -13.49
N LEU A 61 -14.96 9.31 -13.31
CA LEU A 61 -14.40 9.59 -11.99
C LEU A 61 -15.34 10.46 -11.15
N ALA A 62 -15.95 11.49 -11.74
CA ALA A 62 -16.91 12.35 -11.05
C ALA A 62 -18.14 11.54 -10.58
N ALA A 63 -18.76 10.78 -11.47
CA ALA A 63 -19.91 9.94 -11.14
C ALA A 63 -19.56 8.87 -10.08
N PHE A 64 -18.36 8.27 -10.18
CA PHE A 64 -17.87 7.34 -9.15
C PHE A 64 -17.72 8.01 -7.79
N GLY A 65 -17.19 9.24 -7.75
CA GLY A 65 -17.05 10.03 -6.53
C GLY A 65 -18.40 10.34 -5.87
N GLU A 66 -19.38 10.79 -6.66
CA GLU A 66 -20.75 11.05 -6.20
C GLU A 66 -21.40 9.80 -5.61
N ALA A 67 -21.33 8.67 -6.34
CA ALA A 67 -21.86 7.40 -5.86
C ALA A 67 -21.17 6.90 -4.58
N CYS A 68 -19.86 7.15 -4.43
CA CYS A 68 -19.16 6.85 -3.18
C CYS A 68 -19.72 7.67 -2.02
N ILE A 69 -19.90 8.98 -2.20
CA ILE A 69 -20.43 9.87 -1.16
C ILE A 69 -21.85 9.47 -0.77
N GLU A 70 -22.72 9.18 -1.75
CA GLU A 70 -24.08 8.72 -1.51
C GLU A 70 -24.12 7.43 -0.69
N ASP A 71 -23.22 6.50 -0.98
CA ASP A 71 -23.08 5.23 -0.23
C ASP A 71 -22.34 5.38 1.11
N GLY A 72 -21.94 6.60 1.49
CA GLY A 72 -21.25 6.91 2.75
C GLY A 72 -19.76 6.55 2.76
N PHE A 73 -19.15 6.37 1.59
CA PHE A 73 -17.70 6.26 1.45
C PHE A 73 -17.05 7.64 1.41
N ALA A 74 -15.91 7.79 2.07
CA ALA A 74 -15.15 9.03 2.09
C ALA A 74 -13.65 8.77 1.91
N ALA A 75 -12.93 9.76 1.39
CA ALA A 75 -11.47 9.76 1.48
C ALA A 75 -11.07 9.84 2.96
N ILE A 76 -9.99 9.16 3.32
CA ILE A 76 -9.39 9.25 4.64
C ILE A 76 -8.17 10.14 4.59
N THR A 77 -7.86 10.78 5.71
CA THR A 77 -6.64 11.58 5.86
C THR A 77 -5.47 10.69 6.27
N ASP A 78 -4.25 11.23 6.23
CA ASP A 78 -3.09 10.48 6.72
C ASP A 78 -3.19 10.19 8.23
N ALA A 79 -3.85 11.06 9.00
CA ALA A 79 -4.07 10.88 10.44
C ALA A 79 -4.99 9.69 10.77
N ASP A 80 -5.83 9.26 9.81
CA ASP A 80 -6.69 8.08 9.95
C ASP A 80 -5.93 6.76 9.67
N GLN A 81 -4.65 6.85 9.33
CA GLN A 81 -3.81 5.74 8.93
C GLN A 81 -2.71 5.47 9.97
N GLY A 82 -1.95 4.42 9.75
CA GLY A 82 -0.76 4.11 10.53
C GLY A 82 0.39 3.64 9.66
N TRP A 83 1.60 3.85 10.16
CA TRP A 83 2.81 3.38 9.53
C TRP A 83 2.95 1.88 9.67
N VAL A 84 3.38 1.23 8.58
CA VAL A 84 3.93 -0.11 8.57
C VAL A 84 5.31 -0.03 7.94
N ILE A 85 6.33 -0.44 8.69
CA ILE A 85 7.72 -0.38 8.26
C ILE A 85 8.17 -1.80 7.94
N VAL A 86 8.55 -2.02 6.68
CA VAL A 86 9.24 -3.24 6.24
C VAL A 86 10.73 -2.95 6.31
N GLN A 87 11.48 -3.74 7.07
CA GLN A 87 12.92 -3.57 7.25
C GLN A 87 13.67 -4.83 6.86
N TYR A 88 14.75 -4.67 6.09
CA TYR A 88 15.72 -5.73 5.82
C TYR A 88 17.06 -5.42 6.47
N ALA A 89 17.59 -6.37 7.22
CA ALA A 89 18.96 -6.30 7.75
C ALA A 89 19.99 -6.53 6.63
N LEU A 90 20.87 -5.56 6.43
CA LEU A 90 21.90 -5.56 5.39
C LEU A 90 23.28 -5.94 5.96
N LYS A 91 24.20 -6.29 5.05
CA LYS A 91 25.59 -6.63 5.43
C LYS A 91 26.51 -5.42 5.46
N THR A 92 26.28 -4.43 4.60
CA THR A 92 27.06 -3.19 4.49
C THR A 92 26.31 -2.04 5.16
N ALA A 93 27.03 -0.97 5.52
CA ALA A 93 26.40 0.20 6.14
C ALA A 93 25.53 0.97 5.13
N GLU A 94 26.01 1.14 3.89
CA GLU A 94 25.40 2.00 2.87
C GLU A 94 24.48 1.25 1.89
N GLY A 95 24.38 -0.08 2.02
CA GLY A 95 23.77 -0.94 1.00
C GLY A 95 24.72 -1.24 -0.17
N THR A 96 24.27 -2.11 -1.06
CA THR A 96 24.98 -2.53 -2.30
C THR A 96 24.00 -2.44 -3.48
N ASP A 97 24.48 -2.58 -4.72
CA ASP A 97 23.59 -2.65 -5.90
C ASP A 97 22.58 -3.79 -5.80
N ARG A 98 22.97 -4.91 -5.15
CA ARG A 98 22.06 -6.00 -4.85
C ARG A 98 20.97 -5.59 -3.86
N ASP A 99 21.28 -4.74 -2.88
CA ASP A 99 20.30 -4.24 -1.93
C ASP A 99 19.37 -3.20 -2.56
N ARG A 100 19.85 -2.42 -3.54
CA ARG A 100 19.00 -1.54 -4.36
C ARG A 100 18.04 -2.34 -5.23
N TYR A 101 18.49 -3.48 -5.77
CA TYR A 101 17.60 -4.40 -6.49
C TYR A 101 16.57 -5.05 -5.56
N LEU A 102 16.95 -5.37 -4.32
CA LEU A 102 16.01 -5.84 -3.29
C LEU A 102 14.96 -4.76 -2.98
N GLU A 103 15.38 -3.50 -2.82
CA GLU A 103 14.48 -2.37 -2.61
C GLU A 103 13.47 -2.22 -3.75
N SER A 104 13.93 -2.15 -5.01
CA SER A 104 13.04 -1.97 -6.15
C SER A 104 12.04 -3.12 -6.27
N THR A 105 12.51 -4.36 -6.17
CA THR A 105 11.67 -5.57 -6.23
C THR A 105 10.65 -5.60 -5.10
N ALA A 106 11.06 -5.26 -3.87
CA ALA A 106 10.15 -5.21 -2.72
C ALA A 106 9.09 -4.12 -2.90
N LYS A 107 9.48 -2.90 -3.30
CA LYS A 107 8.55 -1.78 -3.52
C LYS A 107 7.54 -2.11 -4.60
N GLU A 108 7.97 -2.62 -5.74
CA GLU A 108 7.08 -3.00 -6.84
C GLU A 108 6.05 -4.06 -6.40
N ALA A 109 6.51 -5.13 -5.76
CA ALA A 109 5.64 -6.19 -5.25
C ALA A 109 4.64 -5.65 -4.21
N LEU A 110 5.10 -4.79 -3.30
CA LEU A 110 4.26 -4.20 -2.25
C LEU A 110 3.22 -3.24 -2.82
N THR A 111 3.63 -2.32 -3.70
CA THR A 111 2.74 -1.36 -4.34
C THR A 111 1.57 -2.06 -5.02
N GLY A 112 1.87 -3.06 -5.86
CA GLY A 112 0.81 -3.84 -6.52
C GLY A 112 -0.05 -4.60 -5.50
N HIS A 113 0.57 -5.34 -4.58
CA HIS A 113 -0.18 -6.22 -3.68
C HIS A 113 -1.12 -5.47 -2.73
N LEU A 114 -0.71 -4.29 -2.25
CA LEU A 114 -1.48 -3.46 -1.32
C LEU A 114 -2.61 -2.70 -2.03
N ALA A 115 -2.37 -2.20 -3.25
CA ALA A 115 -3.36 -1.48 -4.04
C ALA A 115 -4.63 -2.32 -4.28
N TRP A 116 -4.47 -3.55 -4.77
CA TRP A 116 -5.59 -4.48 -5.01
C TRP A 116 -6.31 -4.97 -3.73
N ARG A 117 -5.92 -4.50 -2.55
CA ARG A 117 -6.50 -4.85 -1.26
C ARG A 117 -6.95 -3.65 -0.43
N GLY A 118 -6.82 -2.44 -0.98
CA GLY A 118 -7.13 -1.20 -0.26
C GLY A 118 -6.27 -1.01 1.00
N LEU A 119 -5.09 -1.63 1.06
CA LEU A 119 -4.24 -1.66 2.25
C LEU A 119 -3.22 -0.52 2.33
N GLY A 120 -3.38 0.49 1.48
CA GLY A 120 -2.57 1.70 1.50
C GLY A 120 -1.44 1.69 0.47
N THR A 121 -0.43 2.51 0.70
CA THR A 121 0.57 2.90 -0.31
C THR A 121 1.99 2.85 0.25
N VAL A 122 2.95 2.56 -0.63
CA VAL A 122 4.38 2.66 -0.32
C VAL A 122 4.78 4.12 -0.49
N GLU A 123 5.10 4.78 0.61
CA GLU A 123 5.39 6.23 0.63
C GLU A 123 6.85 6.55 0.34
N SER A 124 7.75 5.77 0.94
CA SER A 124 9.18 6.03 0.83
C SER A 124 10.02 4.81 1.19
N SER A 125 11.30 4.90 0.88
CA SER A 125 12.31 3.95 1.31
C SER A 125 13.65 4.66 1.52
N ASP A 126 14.48 4.12 2.40
CA ASP A 126 15.83 4.61 2.67
C ASP A 126 16.76 3.49 3.12
N PHE A 127 18.06 3.78 2.98
CA PHE A 127 19.13 3.00 3.56
C PHE A 127 19.62 3.72 4.81
N ALA A 128 19.52 3.05 5.95
CA ALA A 128 20.19 3.40 7.18
C ALA A 128 21.35 2.43 7.42
N PRO A 129 22.27 2.69 8.37
CA PRO A 129 23.39 1.80 8.64
C PRO A 129 22.95 0.35 8.81
N ARG A 130 23.28 -0.48 7.81
CA ARG A 130 22.96 -1.92 7.76
C ARG A 130 21.46 -2.24 7.70
N LYS A 131 20.64 -1.33 7.20
CA LYS A 131 19.17 -1.46 7.13
C LYS A 131 18.62 -0.86 5.84
N LEU A 132 17.68 -1.57 5.23
CA LEU A 132 16.76 -1.00 4.24
C LEU A 132 15.40 -0.85 4.91
N ASN A 133 14.86 0.36 4.95
CA ASN A 133 13.54 0.67 5.47
C ASN A 133 12.59 0.99 4.30
N ILE A 134 11.41 0.41 4.29
CA ILE A 134 10.32 0.74 3.35
C ILE A 134 9.11 1.15 4.19
N ARG A 135 8.62 2.38 4.00
CA ARG A 135 7.50 2.95 4.75
C ARG A 135 6.22 2.82 3.96
N ILE A 136 5.23 2.22 4.59
CA ILE A 136 3.88 2.05 4.05
C ILE A 136 2.93 2.81 4.96
N LEU A 137 2.06 3.61 4.38
CA LEU A 137 0.93 4.20 5.08
C LEU A 137 -0.30 3.34 4.83
N SER A 138 -1.00 2.94 5.89
CA SER A 138 -2.10 1.98 5.79
C SER A 138 -3.30 2.34 6.67
N PRO A 139 -4.55 2.22 6.17
CA PRO A 139 -5.75 2.37 7.00
C PRO A 139 -5.95 1.23 8.01
N GLU A 140 -5.32 0.07 7.78
CA GLU A 140 -5.43 -1.11 8.63
C GLU A 140 -4.04 -1.74 8.83
N PRO A 141 -3.15 -1.12 9.63
CA PRO A 141 -1.74 -1.53 9.76
C PRO A 141 -1.57 -3.01 10.14
N LYS A 142 -2.43 -3.52 11.01
CA LYS A 142 -2.40 -4.94 11.42
C LYS A 142 -2.70 -5.89 10.24
N LYS A 143 -3.68 -5.55 9.39
CA LYS A 143 -3.99 -6.34 8.19
C LYS A 143 -2.89 -6.21 7.14
N ALA A 144 -2.31 -5.02 6.99
CA ALA A 144 -1.18 -4.79 6.09
C ALA A 144 0.04 -5.66 6.46
N VAL A 145 0.39 -5.80 7.74
CA VAL A 145 1.47 -6.72 8.17
C VAL A 145 1.25 -8.15 7.65
N ALA A 146 0.02 -8.67 7.72
CA ALA A 146 -0.29 -10.02 7.24
C ALA A 146 -0.17 -10.12 5.70
N ALA A 147 -0.69 -9.13 4.97
CA ALA A 147 -0.63 -9.08 3.51
C ALA A 147 0.82 -8.95 3.01
N ILE A 148 1.62 -8.09 3.64
CA ILE A 148 3.06 -7.90 3.35
C ILE A 148 3.80 -9.24 3.46
N LYS A 149 3.58 -10.00 4.52
CA LYS A 149 4.23 -11.32 4.68
C LYS A 149 3.85 -12.29 3.57
N THR A 150 2.61 -12.24 3.07
CA THR A 150 2.19 -13.08 1.95
C THR A 150 2.82 -12.59 0.64
N CYS A 151 2.80 -11.28 0.39
CA CYS A 151 3.40 -10.61 -0.76
C CYS A 151 4.88 -10.95 -0.91
N LEU A 152 5.70 -10.64 0.10
CA LEU A 152 7.15 -10.79 0.04
C LEU A 152 7.55 -12.26 -0.08
N ARG A 153 6.75 -13.19 0.46
CA ARG A 153 6.99 -14.64 0.29
C ARG A 153 6.72 -15.08 -1.14
N GLY A 154 5.64 -14.58 -1.75
CA GLY A 154 5.33 -14.81 -3.17
C GLY A 154 6.44 -14.26 -4.09
N ALA A 155 7.00 -13.10 -3.74
CA ALA A 155 8.15 -12.50 -4.42
C ALA A 155 9.50 -13.18 -4.12
N LYS A 156 9.52 -14.26 -3.32
CA LYS A 156 10.73 -15.02 -2.94
C LYS A 156 11.84 -14.16 -2.29
N LEU A 157 11.47 -13.11 -1.56
CA LEU A 157 12.43 -12.29 -0.83
C LEU A 157 12.86 -12.96 0.49
N ASP A 158 14.01 -12.57 1.04
CA ASP A 158 14.63 -13.26 2.18
C ASP A 158 13.97 -12.92 3.53
N PHE A 159 13.18 -13.84 4.06
CA PHE A 159 12.49 -13.67 5.35
C PHE A 159 13.44 -13.76 6.56
N THR A 160 14.65 -14.28 6.40
CA THR A 160 15.61 -14.38 7.52
C THR A 160 16.17 -13.02 7.93
N LYS A 161 16.07 -12.03 7.04
CA LYS A 161 16.49 -10.63 7.26
C LYS A 161 15.33 -9.67 7.45
N LEU A 162 14.11 -10.15 7.25
CA LEU A 162 12.89 -9.34 7.30
C LEU A 162 12.44 -9.11 8.74
N SER A 163 12.20 -7.84 9.07
CA SER A 163 11.41 -7.42 10.23
C SER A 163 10.31 -6.47 9.77
N ILE A 164 9.19 -6.47 10.48
CA ILE A 164 8.08 -5.55 10.21
C ILE A 164 7.65 -4.92 11.52
N ALA A 165 7.46 -3.61 11.53
CA ALA A 165 6.93 -2.86 12.66
C ALA A 165 5.74 -1.99 12.24
N THR A 166 4.95 -1.56 13.22
CA THR A 166 3.88 -0.59 13.02
C THR A 166 4.03 0.58 13.97
N ALA A 167 3.61 1.77 13.56
CA ALA A 167 3.52 2.95 14.42
C ALA A 167 2.26 3.79 14.09
N PRO A 168 1.75 4.60 15.03
CA PRO A 168 0.73 5.61 14.72
C PRO A 168 1.25 6.61 13.68
N PHE A 169 0.38 7.18 12.84
CA PHE A 169 0.79 8.17 11.84
C PHE A 169 1.55 9.36 12.45
N GLU A 170 1.03 9.91 13.55
CA GLU A 170 1.56 11.09 14.24
C GLU A 170 2.98 10.90 14.81
N ASP A 171 3.38 9.66 15.07
CA ASP A 171 4.65 9.38 15.74
C ASP A 171 5.26 8.07 15.24
N VAL A 172 6.01 8.20 14.13
CA VAL A 172 6.76 7.10 13.53
C VAL A 172 7.84 6.53 14.45
N ASN A 173 8.21 7.19 15.55
CA ASN A 173 9.20 6.67 16.49
C ASN A 173 8.59 5.69 17.50
N LYS A 174 7.26 5.64 17.65
CA LYS A 174 6.55 4.66 18.50
C LYS A 174 6.40 3.30 17.82
N LEU A 175 7.49 2.79 17.23
CA LEU A 175 7.50 1.53 16.51
C LEU A 175 7.31 0.35 17.44
N ARG A 176 6.40 -0.53 17.05
CA ARG A 176 6.19 -1.83 17.68
C ARG A 176 6.43 -2.92 16.66
N GLN A 177 7.44 -3.74 16.90
CA GLN A 177 7.73 -4.87 16.04
C GLN A 177 6.54 -5.83 16.02
N ALA A 178 6.05 -6.12 14.82
CA ALA A 178 4.96 -7.06 14.55
C ALA A 178 5.48 -8.38 13.95
N TYR A 179 6.69 -8.39 13.40
CA TYR A 179 7.34 -9.59 12.87
C TYR A 179 8.88 -9.45 12.85
N PRO A 180 9.64 -10.52 13.13
CA PRO A 180 9.21 -11.73 13.83
C PRO A 180 8.88 -11.45 15.31
N LEU A 181 8.13 -12.33 15.95
CA LEU A 181 7.86 -12.26 17.40
C LEU A 181 8.47 -13.49 18.10
N PRO A 182 8.98 -13.36 19.34
CA PRO A 182 9.18 -12.10 20.07
C PRO A 182 10.30 -11.25 19.47
N ALA A 183 10.24 -9.94 19.68
CA ALA A 183 11.33 -9.04 19.29
C ALA A 183 12.57 -9.34 20.14
N LYS A 184 13.71 -9.61 19.48
CA LYS A 184 14.98 -9.86 20.17
C LYS A 184 15.67 -8.57 20.59
N THR A 185 15.45 -7.50 19.85
CA THR A 185 16.00 -6.17 20.06
C THR A 185 14.90 -5.13 19.78
N PRO A 186 14.99 -3.92 20.33
CA PRO A 186 14.13 -2.81 19.93
C PRO A 186 14.22 -2.58 18.42
N PHE A 187 13.08 -2.30 17.79
CA PHE A 187 13.03 -1.97 16.38
C PHE A 187 13.38 -0.48 16.21
N THR A 188 14.41 -0.19 15.42
CA THR A 188 14.88 1.19 15.16
C THR A 188 15.06 1.40 13.66
N LEU A 189 14.81 2.63 13.20
CA LEU A 189 15.03 3.02 11.80
C LEU A 189 16.51 3.29 11.50
N GLU A 190 17.26 3.76 12.50
CA GLU A 190 18.72 3.95 12.49
C GLU A 190 19.47 2.67 12.80
#